data_AF-A0A0F2PHH6-F1
#
_entry.id   AF-A0A0F2PHH6-F1
#
_cell.length_a   1.000
_cell.length_b   1.000
_cell.length_c   1.000
_cell.angle_alpha   90.00
_cell.angle_beta   90.00
_cell.angle_gamma   90.00
#
_symmetry.space_group_name_H-M   'P 1'
#
loop_
_entity.id
_entity.type
_entity.pdbx_description
1 polymer ?
#
loop_
_entity_poly.entity_id
_entity_poly.type
_entity_poly.pdbx_seq_one_letter_code
_entity_poly.pdbx_strand_id
1 'polypeptide(L)' 'MEKSTTANHQQAAFQESEYFKEKSKERYKIEAKNSELKHRHGYDVASASGLFGMQLQAATAIFAVNLKRIITLMSKK' A
#
# COMPACT_ATOMS: atom_id res chain seq x y z
N MET A 1 30.51 11.19 1.20
CA MET A 1 29.55 12.26 1.48
C MET A 1 28.87 12.81 0.23
N GLU A 2 29.57 12.89 -0.91
CA GLU A 2 29.07 13.51 -2.15
C GLU A 2 27.83 12.85 -2.78
N LYS A 3 27.73 11.50 -2.79
CA LYS A 3 26.57 10.77 -3.34
C LYS A 3 25.24 11.06 -2.64
N SER A 4 25.27 11.36 -1.34
CA SER A 4 24.05 11.61 -0.54
C SER A 4 23.42 12.97 -0.90
N THR A 5 24.25 13.98 -1.11
CA THR A 5 23.80 15.33 -1.48
C THR A 5 23.17 15.33 -2.88
N THR A 6 23.78 14.66 -3.85
CA THR A 6 23.24 14.59 -5.22
C THR A 6 21.92 13.83 -5.28
N ALA A 7 21.79 12.72 -4.53
CA ALA A 7 20.55 11.95 -4.46
C ALA A 7 19.38 12.78 -3.88
N ASN A 8 19.63 13.61 -2.86
CA ASN A 8 18.62 14.49 -2.28
C ASN A 8 18.15 15.57 -3.28
N HIS A 9 19.06 16.16 -4.05
CA HIS A 9 18.70 17.16 -5.07
C HIS A 9 17.90 16.54 -6.22
N GLN A 10 18.27 15.33 -6.66
CA GLN A 10 17.53 14.59 -7.68
C GLN A 10 16.12 14.20 -7.19
N GLN A 11 15.98 13.77 -5.94
CA GLN A 11 14.70 13.46 -5.33
C GLN A 11 13.79 14.69 -5.25
N ALA A 12 14.34 15.85 -4.84
CA ALA A 12 13.59 17.11 -4.80
C ALA A 12 13.10 17.51 -6.20
N ALA A 13 13.97 17.45 -7.21
CA ALA A 13 13.59 17.73 -8.59
C ALA A 13 12.51 16.76 -9.13
N PHE A 14 12.60 15.47 -8.78
CA PHE A 14 11.58 14.48 -9.14
C PHE A 14 10.23 14.76 -8.47
N GLN A 15 10.22 15.14 -7.20
CA GLN A 15 8.99 15.47 -6.46
C GLN A 15 8.28 16.71 -7.04
N GLU A 16 9.04 17.64 -7.64
CA GLU A 16 8.47 18.80 -8.32
C GLU A 16 7.89 18.48 -9.70
N SER A 17 8.19 17.31 -10.27
CA SER A 17 7.66 16.91 -11.57
C SER A 17 6.13 16.77 -11.55
N GLU A 18 5.48 17.17 -12.65
CA GLU A 18 4.03 17.01 -12.82
C GLU A 18 3.59 15.55 -12.70
N TYR A 19 4.40 14.62 -13.22
CA TYR A 19 4.16 13.18 -13.07
C TYR A 19 4.03 12.77 -11.59
N PHE A 20 4.97 13.19 -10.75
CA PHE A 20 4.94 12.88 -9.33
C PHE A 20 3.75 13.54 -8.63
N LYS A 21 3.50 14.82 -8.90
CA LYS A 21 2.38 15.57 -8.33
C LYS A 21 1.04 14.92 -8.65
N GLU A 22 0.83 14.52 -9.90
CA GLU A 22 -0.41 13.86 -10.31
C GLU A 22 -0.57 12.48 -9.66
N LYS A 23 0.49 11.67 -9.62
CA LYS A 23 0.45 10.37 -8.93
C LYS A 23 0.23 10.51 -7.42
N SER A 24 0.80 11.54 -6.79
CA SER A 24 0.64 11.81 -5.37
C SER A 24 -0.82 12.11 -5.00
N LYS A 25 -1.58 12.76 -5.89
CA LYS A 25 -3.04 12.99 -5.68
C LYS A 25 -3.83 11.70 -5.63
N GLU A 26 -3.38 10.61 -6.25
CA GLU A 26 -4.08 9.32 -6.23
C GLU A 26 -3.84 8.52 -4.93
N ARG A 27 -2.84 8.91 -4.12
CA ARG A 27 -2.36 8.17 -2.94
C ARG A 27 -3.45 7.93 -1.89
N TYR A 28 -4.39 8.86 -1.72
CA TYR A 28 -5.45 8.72 -0.71
C TYR A 28 -6.28 7.43 -0.93
N LYS A 29 -6.45 6.98 -2.18
CA LYS A 29 -7.19 5.75 -2.51
C LYS A 29 -6.48 4.51 -1.98
N ILE A 30 -5.15 4.48 -2.12
CA ILE A 30 -4.29 3.38 -1.69
C ILE A 30 -4.21 3.37 -0.16
N GLU A 31 -4.07 4.53 0.46
CA GLU A 31 -3.94 4.64 1.92
C GLU A 31 -5.21 4.28 2.66
N ALA A 32 -6.37 4.64 2.12
CA ALA A 32 -7.64 4.18 2.65
C ALA A 32 -7.72 2.64 2.66
N LYS A 33 -7.30 1.98 1.58
CA LYS A 33 -7.31 0.51 1.50
C LYS A 33 -6.26 -0.13 2.43
N ASN A 34 -5.08 0.48 2.55
CA ASN A 34 -4.05 0.00 3.46
C ASN A 34 -4.46 0.14 4.93
N SER A 35 -5.11 1.25 5.28
CA SER A 35 -5.67 1.49 6.61
C SER A 35 -6.76 0.46 6.94
N GLU A 36 -7.65 0.15 5.99
CA GLU A 36 -8.65 -0.92 6.12
C GLU A 36 -7.99 -2.29 6.33
N LEU A 37 -7.01 -2.66 5.49
CA LEU A 37 -6.28 -3.93 5.64
C LEU A 37 -5.61 -4.05 7.00
N LYS A 38 -4.90 -3.01 7.43
CA LYS A 38 -4.21 -2.99 8.73
C LYS A 38 -5.20 -3.10 9.88
N HIS A 39 -6.12 -2.15 10.02
CA HIS A 39 -6.92 -2.02 11.24
C HIS A 39 -8.19 -2.87 11.26
N ARG A 40 -8.84 -3.10 10.10
CA ARG A 40 -10.10 -3.87 10.03
C ARG A 40 -9.86 -5.35 9.79
N HIS A 41 -8.72 -5.70 9.19
CA HIS A 41 -8.37 -7.08 8.85
C HIS A 41 -7.12 -7.60 9.59
N GLY A 42 -6.58 -6.83 10.54
CA GLY A 42 -5.47 -7.24 11.40
C GLY A 42 -4.14 -7.43 10.67
N TYR A 43 -3.97 -6.83 9.48
CA TYR A 43 -2.74 -6.96 8.70
C TYR A 43 -1.56 -6.20 9.32
N ASP A 44 -1.80 -5.34 10.30
CA ASP A 44 -0.74 -4.67 11.07
C ASP A 44 -0.04 -5.60 12.08
N VAL A 45 -0.62 -6.76 12.39
CA VAL A 45 -0.03 -7.75 13.29
C VAL A 45 0.54 -8.92 12.49
N ALA A 46 1.84 -9.19 12.64
CA ALA A 46 2.45 -10.36 12.02
C ALA A 46 1.98 -11.65 12.72
N SER A 47 1.39 -12.55 11.94
CA SER A 47 0.96 -13.88 12.40
C SER A 47 2.10 -14.91 12.40
N ALA A 48 3.17 -14.62 11.65
CA ALA A 48 4.37 -15.44 11.58
C ALA A 48 5.61 -14.56 11.43
N SER A 49 6.73 -15.00 11.99
CA SER A 49 8.02 -14.33 11.84
C SER A 49 8.68 -14.66 10.50
N GLY A 50 9.45 -13.71 9.97
CA GLY A 50 10.27 -13.90 8.77
C GLY A 50 9.55 -13.53 7.47
N LEU A 51 10.35 -13.22 6.44
CA LEU A 51 9.88 -12.66 5.17
C LEU A 51 8.84 -13.54 4.49
N PHE A 52 9.04 -14.87 4.49
CA PHE A 52 8.13 -15.81 3.87
C PHE A 52 6.74 -15.81 4.54
N GLY A 53 6.70 -15.86 5.88
CA GLY A 53 5.44 -15.83 6.64
C GLY A 53 4.67 -14.52 6.40
N MET A 54 5.38 -13.39 6.37
CA MET A 54 4.79 -12.08 6.06
C MET A 54 4.25 -12.01 4.64
N GLN A 55 4.96 -12.56 3.65
CA GLN A 55 4.49 -12.63 2.25
C GLN A 55 3.23 -13.47 2.12
N LEU A 56 3.19 -14.63 2.77
CA LEU A 56 2.01 -15.50 2.77
C LEU A 56 0.81 -14.82 3.44
N GLN A 57 1.03 -14.16 4.59
CA GLN A 57 0.00 -13.38 5.27
C GLN A 57 -0.52 -12.24 4.38
N ALA A 58 0.37 -11.50 3.71
CA ALA A 58 -0.03 -10.41 2.81
C ALA A 58 -0.89 -10.92 1.65
N ALA A 59 -0.44 -11.97 0.97
CA ALA A 59 -1.14 -12.55 -0.17
C ALA A 59 -2.53 -13.06 0.20
N THR A 60 -2.63 -13.80 1.31
CA THR A 60 -3.90 -14.37 1.78
C THR A 60 -4.88 -13.30 2.29
N ALA A 61 -4.40 -12.30 3.05
CA ALA A 61 -5.23 -11.20 3.52
C ALA A 61 -5.82 -10.38 2.37
N ILE A 62 -4.98 -10.01 1.39
CA ILE A 62 -5.43 -9.24 0.20
C ILE A 62 -6.47 -10.05 -0.58
N PHE A 63 -6.21 -11.34 -0.81
CA PHE A 63 -7.12 -12.22 -1.54
C PHE A 63 -8.49 -12.32 -0.85
N ALA A 64 -8.51 -12.67 0.44
CA ALA A 64 -9.75 -12.86 1.20
C ALA A 64 -10.58 -11.57 1.30
N VAL A 65 -9.93 -10.42 1.55
CA VAL A 65 -10.61 -9.12 1.65
C VAL A 65 -11.21 -8.69 0.31
N ASN A 66 -10.51 -8.94 -0.80
CA ASN A 66 -11.02 -8.66 -2.13
C ASN A 66 -12.21 -9.56 -2.48
N LEU A 67 -12.17 -10.86 -2.16
CA LEU A 67 -13.31 -11.75 -2.31
C LEU A 67 -14.53 -11.26 -1.52
N LYS A 68 -14.35 -10.89 -0.25
CA LYS A 68 -15.41 -10.33 0.59
C LYS A 68 -16.05 -9.10 -0.04
N ARG A 69 -15.24 -8.21 -0.63
CA ARG A 69 -15.72 -7.01 -1.34
C ARG A 69 -16.55 -7.37 -2.56
N ILE A 70 -16.09 -8.29 -3.41
CA ILE A 70 -16.83 -8.73 -4.61
C ILE A 70 -18.19 -9.29 -4.22
N ILE A 71 -18.22 -10.21 -3.25
CA ILE A 71 -19.47 -10.81 -2.75
C ILE A 71 -20.42 -9.71 -2.24
N THR A 72 -19.91 -8.77 -1.44
CA THR A 72 -20.72 -7.66 -0.92
C THR A 72 -21.32 -6.79 -2.03
N LEU A 73 -20.57 -6.53 -3.11
CA LEU A 73 -21.05 -5.76 -4.25
C LEU A 73 -22.09 -6.52 -5.07
N MET A 74 -21.91 -7.84 -5.21
CA MET A 74 -22.88 -8.71 -5.88
C MET A 74 -24.21 -8.78 -5.11
N SER A 75 -24.17 -8.78 -3.78
CA SER A 75 -25.37 -8.85 -2.93
C SER A 75 -26.13 -7.52 -2.78
N LYS A 76 -25.54 -6.40 -3.21
CA LYS A 76 -26.18 -5.06 -3.18
C LYS A 76 -26.90 -4.71 -4.50
N LYS A 77 -26.91 -5.65 -5.43
CA LYS A 77 -27.55 -5.55 -6.73
C LYS A 77 -28.91 -6.22 -6.69
#